data_AF-A0A914NH51-F1
#
_entry.id   AF-A0A914NH51-F1
#
_cell.length_a   1.000
_cell.length_b   1.000
_cell.length_c   1.000
_cell.angle_alpha   90.00
_cell.angle_beta   90.00
_cell.angle_gamma   90.00
#
_symmetry.space_group_name_H-M   'P 1'
#
loop_
_entity.id
_entity.type
_entity.pdbx_description
1 polymer ?
#
loop_
_entity_poly.entity_id
_entity_poly.type
_entity_poly.pdbx_seq_one_letter_code
_entity_poly.pdbx_strand_id
1 'polypeptide(L)'
;MSIDLDVEMIVPQQSEQSVPEFKDVSVIVNHFVKNGGLIKRVEALGREAAVFIGAGNEIENRYKTEFDILNAFFVTFTPKTPEDYLCLIGNDQIDFYSQDANCRTCCPIALPFKICRAHPCSFGIILERSSFPGEHGNLPGAAQLFSLTHPYNEIMPILCKFKGP
;
A
#
# COMPACT_ATOMS: atom_id res chain seq x y z
N MET A 1 15.92 -26.76 73.50
CA MET A 1 16.27 -27.14 72.12
C MET A 1 15.11 -26.67 71.26
N SER A 2 15.27 -25.49 70.67
CA SER A 2 14.27 -24.84 69.83
C SER A 2 14.84 -24.89 68.42
N ILE A 3 14.09 -25.46 67.48
CA ILE A 3 14.45 -25.57 66.07
C ILE A 3 13.72 -24.43 65.36
N ASP A 4 14.47 -23.42 64.94
CA ASP A 4 14.01 -22.38 64.02
C ASP A 4 13.82 -22.99 62.63
N LEU A 5 12.63 -22.84 62.07
CA LEU A 5 12.28 -23.18 60.70
C LEU A 5 12.15 -21.86 59.92
N ASP A 6 13.25 -21.42 59.32
CA ASP A 6 13.22 -20.36 58.31
C ASP A 6 12.58 -20.91 57.03
N VAL A 7 11.29 -20.62 56.85
CA VAL A 7 10.57 -20.88 55.59
C VAL A 7 10.71 -19.64 54.73
N GLU A 8 11.68 -19.63 53.82
CA GLU A 8 11.75 -18.64 52.74
C GLU A 8 10.53 -18.81 51.82
N MET A 9 9.65 -17.79 51.78
CA MET A 9 8.61 -17.69 50.77
C MET A 9 9.25 -17.33 49.42
N ILE A 10 9.34 -18.31 48.52
CA ILE A 10 9.66 -18.06 47.12
C ILE A 10 8.45 -17.36 46.47
N VAL A 11 8.56 -16.05 46.28
CA VAL A 11 7.61 -15.28 45.45
C VAL A 11 7.85 -15.68 43.99
N PRO A 12 6.85 -16.18 43.26
CA PRO A 12 7.04 -16.48 41.84
C PRO A 12 7.30 -15.18 41.10
N GLN A 13 8.46 -15.05 40.45
CA GLN A 13 8.66 -14.02 39.46
C GLN A 13 7.65 -14.27 38.34
N GLN A 14 6.62 -13.42 38.25
CA GLN A 14 5.78 -13.35 37.07
C GLN A 14 6.69 -12.96 35.91
N SER A 15 7.03 -13.94 35.08
CA SER A 15 7.54 -13.66 33.74
C SER A 15 6.51 -12.78 33.07
N GLU A 16 6.88 -11.56 32.71
CA GLU A 16 6.13 -10.72 31.79
C GLU A 16 6.00 -11.51 30.48
N GLN A 17 4.93 -12.29 30.37
CA GLN A 17 4.47 -12.77 29.09
C GLN A 17 4.00 -11.52 28.37
N SER A 18 4.84 -11.04 27.46
CA SER A 18 4.44 -10.03 26.49
C SER A 18 3.18 -10.56 25.82
N VAL A 19 2.05 -9.91 26.13
CA VAL A 19 0.81 -10.09 25.40
C VAL A 19 1.18 -9.87 23.93
N PRO A 20 0.90 -10.81 23.02
CA PRO A 20 1.18 -10.58 21.62
C PRO A 20 0.41 -9.32 21.22
N GLU A 21 1.16 -8.28 20.87
CA GLU A 21 0.63 -7.05 20.33
C GLU A 21 -0.09 -7.46 19.04
N PHE A 22 -1.42 -7.51 19.08
CA PHE A 22 -2.22 -7.69 17.87
C PHE A 22 -1.94 -6.46 17.01
N LYS A 23 -1.01 -6.58 16.05
CA LYS A 23 -0.87 -5.58 15.00
C LYS A 23 -2.24 -5.46 14.35
N ASP A 24 -2.86 -4.29 14.48
CA ASP A 24 -4.12 -3.96 13.81
C ASP A 24 -4.04 -4.43 12.36
N VAL A 25 -4.83 -5.45 12.04
CA VAL A 25 -4.92 -6.01 10.70
C VAL A 25 -5.79 -5.04 9.91
N SER A 26 -5.19 -3.94 9.44
CA SER A 26 -5.89 -2.91 8.69
C SER A 26 -6.17 -3.42 7.27
N VAL A 27 -7.43 -3.68 6.97
CA VAL A 27 -7.89 -3.94 5.60
C VAL A 27 -7.91 -2.61 4.83
N ILE A 28 -7.27 -2.59 3.68
CA ILE A 28 -7.31 -1.47 2.74
C ILE A 28 -8.63 -1.55 1.98
N VAL A 29 -9.41 -0.47 1.97
CA VAL A 29 -10.68 -0.40 1.22
C VAL A 29 -10.69 0.86 0.37
N ASN A 30 -10.78 0.71 -0.95
CA ASN A 30 -10.90 1.83 -1.88
C ASN A 30 -12.05 1.63 -2.86
N HIS A 31 -12.72 2.74 -3.19
CA HIS A 31 -13.88 2.77 -4.06
C HIS A 31 -13.52 3.38 -5.41
N PHE A 32 -13.99 2.76 -6.50
CA PHE A 32 -13.89 3.28 -7.84
C PHE A 32 -15.23 3.86 -8.27
N VAL A 33 -15.28 5.19 -8.32
CA VAL A 33 -16.49 5.95 -8.66
C VAL A 33 -16.30 6.60 -10.02
N LYS A 34 -17.24 6.40 -10.94
CA LYS A 34 -17.29 7.10 -12.23
C LYS A 34 -18.66 7.71 -12.43
N ASN A 35 -18.70 8.95 -12.93
CA ASN A 35 -19.93 9.68 -13.21
C ASN A 35 -20.91 9.72 -12.01
N GLY A 36 -20.39 9.76 -10.79
CA GLY A 36 -21.17 9.75 -9.54
C GLY A 36 -21.69 8.37 -9.11
N GLY A 37 -21.45 7.31 -9.89
CA GLY A 37 -21.82 5.93 -9.55
C GLY A 37 -20.64 5.12 -9.04
N LEU A 38 -20.84 4.33 -7.98
CA LEU A 38 -19.87 3.33 -7.53
C LEU A 38 -19.83 2.18 -8.53
N ILE A 39 -18.70 1.99 -9.19
CA ILE A 39 -18.51 0.97 -10.22
C ILE A 39 -17.92 -0.30 -9.62
N LYS A 40 -16.84 -0.14 -8.84
CA LYS A 40 -16.14 -1.26 -8.18
C LYS A 40 -15.63 -0.82 -6.81
N ARG A 41 -15.40 -1.79 -5.93
CA ARG A 41 -14.64 -1.62 -4.68
C ARG A 41 -13.50 -2.62 -4.67
N VAL A 42 -12.32 -2.21 -4.20
CA VAL A 42 -11.22 -3.13 -3.90
C VAL A 42 -11.01 -3.18 -2.40
N GLU A 43 -10.88 -4.40 -1.89
CA GLU A 43 -10.43 -4.68 -0.53
C GLU A 43 -9.12 -5.45 -0.60
N ALA A 44 -8.12 -5.06 0.19
CA ALA A 44 -6.82 -5.72 0.19
C ALA A 44 -6.30 -5.91 1.62
N LEU A 45 -5.65 -7.05 1.84
CA LEU A 45 -5.02 -7.38 3.10
C LEU A 45 -3.83 -8.32 2.87
N GLY A 46 -2.69 -8.02 3.49
CA GLY A 46 -1.47 -8.80 3.31
C GLY A 46 -1.10 -8.84 1.83
N ARG A 47 -1.13 -10.02 1.22
CA ARG A 47 -0.79 -10.24 -0.20
C ARG A 47 -1.98 -10.54 -1.09
N GLU A 48 -3.18 -10.32 -0.59
CA GLU A 48 -4.42 -10.66 -1.29
C GLU A 48 -5.30 -9.44 -1.49
N ALA A 49 -5.94 -9.37 -2.65
CA ALA A 49 -6.94 -8.35 -2.95
C ALA A 49 -8.17 -8.96 -3.62
N ALA A 50 -9.34 -8.46 -3.27
CA ALA A 50 -10.61 -8.83 -3.86
C ALA A 50 -11.29 -7.59 -4.45
N VAL A 51 -11.83 -7.73 -5.66
CA VAL A 51 -12.60 -6.70 -6.35
C VAL A 51 -14.07 -7.08 -6.33
N PHE A 52 -14.92 -6.13 -5.94
CA PHE A 52 -16.35 -6.28 -5.82
C PHE A 52 -17.07 -5.37 -6.83
N ILE A 53 -18.21 -5.81 -7.33
CA ILE A 53 -19.04 -5.05 -8.27
C ILE A 53 -19.95 -4.10 -7.49
N GLY A 54 -19.85 -2.80 -7.81
CA GLY A 54 -20.68 -1.76 -7.20
C GLY A 54 -20.61 -1.76 -5.66
N ALA A 55 -21.79 -1.68 -5.03
CA ALA A 55 -21.94 -1.76 -3.57
C ALA A 55 -22.26 -3.19 -3.07
N GLY A 56 -22.31 -4.16 -3.97
CA GLY A 56 -22.65 -5.54 -3.63
C GLY A 56 -21.52 -6.28 -2.94
N ASN A 57 -21.81 -7.51 -2.51
CA ASN A 57 -20.81 -8.45 -1.97
C ASN A 57 -20.38 -9.49 -3.02
N GLU A 58 -20.77 -9.30 -4.29
CA GLU A 58 -20.33 -10.16 -5.39
C GLU A 58 -18.89 -9.83 -5.75
N ILE A 59 -18.03 -10.85 -5.66
CA ILE A 59 -16.62 -10.74 -6.01
C ILE A 59 -16.49 -10.94 -7.52
N GLU A 60 -16.03 -9.91 -8.21
CA GLU A 60 -15.69 -9.98 -9.63
C GLU A 60 -14.41 -10.76 -9.85
N ASN A 61 -13.39 -10.49 -9.02
CA ASN A 61 -12.08 -11.09 -9.17
C ASN A 61 -11.26 -11.09 -7.87
N ARG A 62 -10.25 -11.96 -7.82
CA ARG A 62 -9.26 -12.04 -6.74
C ARG A 62 -7.86 -12.01 -7.30
N TYR A 63 -6.97 -11.36 -6.57
CA TYR A 63 -5.58 -11.15 -6.93
C TYR A 63 -4.69 -11.57 -5.78
N LYS A 64 -3.52 -12.10 -6.11
CA LYS A 64 -2.47 -12.45 -5.18
C LYS A 64 -1.17 -11.86 -5.66
N THR A 65 -0.44 -11.20 -4.77
CA THR A 65 0.84 -10.55 -5.04
C THR A 65 1.97 -11.32 -4.37
N GLU A 66 3.19 -11.15 -4.86
CA GLU A 66 4.40 -11.68 -4.21
C GLU A 66 4.90 -10.77 -3.08
N PHE A 67 4.38 -9.54 -2.99
CA PHE A 67 4.69 -8.53 -1.98
C PHE A 67 3.47 -8.23 -1.10
N ASP A 68 3.71 -7.67 0.10
CA ASP A 68 2.64 -7.16 0.96
C ASP A 68 2.08 -5.84 0.40
N ILE A 69 0.76 -5.79 0.26
CA ILE A 69 0.03 -4.67 -0.33
C ILE A 69 0.01 -3.51 0.66
N LEU A 70 0.68 -2.43 0.28
CA LEU A 70 0.70 -1.15 0.96
C LEU A 70 -0.57 -0.34 0.67
N ASN A 71 -1.05 -0.37 -0.58
CA ASN A 71 -2.31 0.26 -0.98
C ASN A 71 -2.87 -0.45 -2.23
N ALA A 72 -4.17 -0.35 -2.46
CA ALA A 72 -4.81 -0.90 -3.65
C ALA A 72 -5.93 0.02 -4.09
N PHE A 73 -5.90 0.50 -5.34
CA PHE A 73 -6.91 1.42 -5.86
C PHE A 73 -7.01 1.34 -7.39
N PHE A 74 -8.10 1.89 -7.91
CA PHE A 74 -8.28 2.05 -9.35
C PHE A 74 -7.80 3.43 -9.79
N VAL A 75 -7.13 3.49 -10.93
CA VAL A 75 -6.74 4.74 -11.60
C VAL A 75 -7.12 4.68 -13.07
N THR A 76 -7.70 5.76 -13.57
CA THR A 76 -7.81 5.98 -15.02
C THR A 76 -6.61 6.79 -15.46
N PHE A 77 -5.70 6.17 -16.20
CA PHE A 77 -4.64 6.92 -16.87
C PHE A 77 -5.24 7.56 -18.12
N THR A 78 -4.85 8.80 -18.41
CA THR A 78 -5.37 9.56 -19.56
C THR A 78 -4.28 9.77 -20.63
N PRO A 79 -3.78 8.71 -21.31
CA PRO A 79 -3.08 8.89 -22.57
C PRO A 79 -4.10 9.30 -23.65
N LYS A 80 -3.73 9.22 -24.94
CA LYS A 80 -4.65 9.53 -26.07
C LYS A 80 -6.00 8.78 -25.97
N THR A 81 -6.02 7.61 -25.33
CA THR A 81 -7.20 6.81 -25.04
C THR A 81 -7.23 6.45 -23.54
N PRO A 82 -8.20 6.95 -22.75
CA PRO A 82 -8.27 6.65 -21.33
C PRO A 82 -8.40 5.14 -21.07
N GLU A 83 -7.61 4.63 -20.13
CA GLU A 83 -7.63 3.22 -19.73
C GLU A 83 -7.64 3.09 -18.21
N ASP A 84 -8.50 2.20 -17.72
CA ASP A 84 -8.67 1.93 -16.29
C ASP A 84 -7.77 0.78 -15.85
N TYR A 85 -7.07 1.00 -14.75
CA TYR A 85 -6.22 0.00 -14.13
C TYR A 85 -6.60 -0.20 -12.68
N LEU A 86 -6.61 -1.45 -12.24
CA LEU A 86 -6.42 -1.78 -10.83
C LEU A 86 -4.92 -1.76 -10.55
N CYS A 87 -4.52 -1.01 -9.53
CA CYS A 87 -3.13 -0.91 -9.08
C CYS A 87 -3.01 -1.58 -7.72
N LEU A 88 -2.20 -2.62 -7.61
CA LEU A 88 -1.80 -3.21 -6.33
C LEU A 88 -0.39 -2.72 -6.00
N ILE A 89 -0.28 -1.92 -4.94
CA ILE A 89 0.93 -1.18 -4.60
C ILE A 89 1.66 -1.90 -3.47
N GLY A 90 2.91 -2.27 -3.69
CA GLY A 90 3.86 -2.69 -2.67
C GLY A 90 4.83 -1.57 -2.28
N ASN A 91 5.81 -1.89 -1.45
CA ASN A 91 6.83 -0.93 -1.03
C ASN A 91 7.85 -0.64 -2.16
N ASP A 92 8.15 -1.64 -2.99
CA ASP A 92 9.18 -1.60 -4.03
C ASP A 92 8.68 -2.11 -5.40
N GLN A 93 7.38 -2.42 -5.51
CA GLN A 93 6.76 -2.92 -6.74
C GLN A 93 5.33 -2.42 -6.87
N ILE A 94 4.85 -2.25 -8.10
CA ILE A 94 3.44 -2.01 -8.41
C ILE A 94 2.99 -3.00 -9.48
N ASP A 95 1.88 -3.69 -9.23
CA ASP A 95 1.23 -4.54 -10.23
C ASP A 95 0.03 -3.81 -10.83
N PHE A 96 0.07 -3.61 -12.14
CA PHE A 96 -1.02 -2.99 -12.91
C PHE A 96 -1.85 -4.05 -13.63
N TYR A 97 -3.16 -4.05 -13.39
CA TYR A 97 -4.11 -4.90 -14.09
C TYR A 97 -5.08 -4.05 -14.91
N SER A 98 -4.94 -4.10 -16.23
CA SER A 98 -5.90 -3.46 -17.14
C SER A 98 -7.30 -4.03 -16.89
N GLN A 99 -8.29 -3.14 -16.88
CA GLN A 99 -9.71 -3.47 -16.72
C GLN A 99 -10.42 -3.63 -18.08
N ASP A 100 -9.69 -3.64 -19.20
CA ASP A 100 -10.28 -3.95 -20.50
C ASP A 100 -10.79 -5.40 -20.52
N ALA A 101 -12.01 -5.59 -21.05
CA ALA A 101 -12.74 -6.85 -21.05
C ALA A 101 -11.98 -7.98 -21.76
N ASN A 102 -11.03 -7.64 -22.64
CA ASN A 102 -10.30 -8.58 -23.49
C ASN A 102 -8.86 -8.87 -23.03
N CYS A 103 -8.31 -8.09 -22.09
CA CYS A 103 -6.90 -8.18 -21.70
C CYS A 103 -6.73 -8.04 -20.18
N ARG A 104 -6.75 -9.17 -19.48
CA ARG A 104 -6.34 -9.27 -18.06
C ARG A 104 -4.82 -9.31 -17.92
N THR A 105 -4.11 -8.47 -18.66
CA THR A 105 -2.65 -8.47 -18.65
C THR A 105 -2.16 -7.77 -17.39
N CYS A 106 -1.29 -8.45 -16.65
CA CYS A 106 -0.55 -7.84 -15.54
C CYS A 106 0.71 -7.19 -16.10
N CYS A 107 0.94 -5.92 -15.76
CA CYS A 107 2.18 -5.22 -16.02
C CYS A 107 2.81 -4.86 -14.67
N PRO A 108 3.72 -5.69 -14.15
CA PRO A 108 4.46 -5.37 -12.93
C PRO A 108 5.56 -4.34 -13.24
N ILE A 109 5.76 -3.38 -12.34
CA ILE A 109 6.91 -2.47 -12.37
C ILE A 109 7.67 -2.54 -11.05
N ALA A 110 8.99 -2.65 -11.14
CA ALA A 110 9.85 -2.47 -9.98
C ALA A 110 10.10 -0.96 -9.76
N LEU A 111 9.98 -0.52 -8.50
CA LEU A 111 10.25 0.86 -8.13
C LEU A 111 11.76 1.04 -7.88
N PRO A 112 12.35 2.14 -8.35
CA PRO A 112 13.79 2.42 -8.16
C PRO A 112 14.13 2.82 -6.71
N PHE A 113 13.13 2.93 -5.84
CA PHE A 113 13.26 3.22 -4.42
C PHE A 113 12.04 2.68 -3.67
N LYS A 114 12.20 2.49 -2.36
CA LYS A 114 11.10 2.13 -1.47
C LYS A 114 10.14 3.29 -1.24
N ILE A 115 8.84 3.00 -1.19
CA ILE A 115 7.78 3.96 -0.92
C ILE A 115 7.05 3.62 0.39
N CYS A 116 6.58 4.65 1.08
CA CYS A 116 5.76 4.48 2.28
C CYS A 116 4.28 4.79 2.05
N ARG A 117 3.94 5.52 0.98
CA ARG A 117 2.55 5.77 0.55
C ARG A 117 2.44 5.91 -0.96
N ALA A 118 1.24 5.63 -1.46
CA ALA A 118 0.84 5.94 -2.82
C ALA A 118 -0.59 6.45 -2.85
N HIS A 119 -0.85 7.44 -3.70
CA HIS A 119 -2.15 8.08 -3.83
C HIS A 119 -2.57 8.17 -5.31
N PRO A 120 -3.82 7.79 -5.65
CA PRO A 120 -4.35 8.07 -6.98
C PRO A 120 -4.54 9.58 -7.16
N CYS A 121 -4.30 10.09 -8.37
CA CYS A 121 -4.58 11.47 -8.74
C CYS A 121 -5.11 11.54 -10.18
N SER A 122 -5.57 12.73 -10.61
CA SER A 122 -6.15 12.93 -11.94
C SER A 122 -5.21 12.68 -13.11
N PHE A 123 -3.90 12.62 -12.86
CA PHE A 123 -2.87 12.41 -13.88
C PHE A 123 -2.07 11.11 -13.67
N GLY A 124 -2.54 10.20 -12.79
CA GLY A 124 -1.90 8.93 -12.52
C GLY A 124 -1.75 8.65 -11.03
N ILE A 125 -0.51 8.44 -10.57
CA ILE A 125 -0.20 8.07 -9.19
C ILE A 125 0.87 9.01 -8.63
N ILE A 126 0.68 9.44 -7.38
CA ILE A 126 1.70 10.10 -6.56
C ILE A 126 2.30 9.06 -5.62
N LEU A 127 3.64 9.01 -5.57
CA LEU A 127 4.42 8.09 -4.76
C LEU A 127 5.22 8.88 -3.72
N GLU A 128 5.09 8.51 -2.44
CA GLU A 128 5.88 9.08 -1.34
C GLU A 128 7.01 8.11 -1.00
N ARG A 129 8.25 8.55 -1.26
CA ARG A 129 9.45 7.77 -0.98
C ARG A 129 9.63 7.59 0.52
N SER A 130 10.03 6.40 0.94
CA SER A 130 10.33 6.14 2.34
C SER A 130 11.65 6.80 2.76
N SER A 131 11.63 7.48 3.90
CA SER A 131 12.79 8.14 4.51
C SER A 131 13.38 7.27 5.63
N PHE A 132 13.70 5.99 5.36
CA PHE A 132 14.28 5.15 6.42
C PHE A 132 15.71 5.62 6.77
N PRO A 133 16.04 5.84 8.05
CA PRO A 133 17.41 6.12 8.47
C PRO A 133 18.29 4.88 8.21
N GLY A 134 19.35 5.05 7.41
CA GLY A 134 20.32 3.99 7.11
C GLY A 134 20.29 3.46 5.67
N GLU A 135 19.26 3.77 4.87
CA GLU A 135 19.35 3.55 3.43
C GLU A 135 20.24 4.64 2.80
N HIS A 136 21.23 4.23 2.00
CA HIS A 136 22.28 5.05 1.36
C HIS A 136 21.78 6.19 0.44
N GLY A 137 20.50 6.56 0.49
CA GLY A 137 19.84 7.47 -0.44
C GLY A 137 19.17 8.70 0.17
N ASN A 138 19.26 8.94 1.48
CA ASN A 138 18.81 10.20 2.09
C ASN A 138 19.90 11.27 1.97
N LEU A 139 20.34 11.54 0.74
CA LEU A 139 21.17 12.70 0.47
C LEU A 139 20.31 13.96 0.73
N PRO A 140 20.86 14.99 1.38
CA PRO A 140 20.18 16.29 1.52
C PRO A 140 19.70 16.77 0.15
N GLY A 141 18.40 16.99 -0.02
CA GLY A 141 17.80 17.45 -1.28
C GLY A 141 17.27 16.37 -2.22
N ALA A 142 17.29 15.08 -1.83
CA ALA A 142 16.62 14.05 -2.60
C ALA A 142 15.09 14.26 -2.60
N ALA A 143 14.47 14.18 -3.79
CA ALA A 143 13.02 14.28 -3.93
C ALA A 143 12.32 13.21 -3.09
N GLN A 144 11.26 13.63 -2.37
CA GLN A 144 10.44 12.75 -1.53
C GLN A 144 9.14 12.35 -2.22
N LEU A 145 8.69 13.13 -3.20
CA LEU A 145 7.46 12.89 -3.94
C LEU A 145 7.77 12.68 -5.42
N PHE A 146 7.16 11.64 -5.98
CA PHE A 146 7.29 11.27 -7.38
C PHE A 146 5.91 11.06 -8.00
N SER A 147 5.83 11.18 -9.32
CA SER A 147 4.64 10.88 -10.10
C SER A 147 4.91 9.77 -11.10
N LEU A 148 3.88 8.95 -11.31
CA LEU A 148 3.82 7.95 -12.37
C LEU A 148 2.54 8.20 -13.18
N THR A 149 2.71 8.62 -14.43
CA THR A 149 1.60 9.09 -15.27
C THR A 149 1.05 8.03 -16.23
N HIS A 150 1.75 6.90 -16.37
CA HIS A 150 1.31 5.70 -17.07
C HIS A 150 2.19 4.52 -16.63
N PRO A 151 1.70 3.27 -16.61
CA PRO A 151 2.52 2.08 -16.32
C PRO A 151 3.80 1.93 -17.17
N TYR A 152 3.86 2.57 -18.34
CA TYR A 152 4.98 2.50 -19.28
C TYR A 152 5.87 3.74 -19.27
N ASN A 153 5.53 4.74 -18.45
CA ASN A 153 6.30 5.99 -18.36
C ASN A 153 7.34 5.89 -17.24
N GLU A 154 8.37 6.74 -17.34
CA GLU A 154 9.33 6.93 -16.26
C GLU A 154 8.69 7.58 -15.02
N ILE A 155 9.18 7.20 -13.84
CA ILE A 155 8.80 7.81 -12.57
C ILE A 155 9.57 9.12 -12.41
N MET A 156 8.85 10.24 -12.27
CA MET A 156 9.43 11.58 -12.28
C MET A 156 9.29 12.27 -10.91
N PRO A 157 10.28 13.04 -10.44
CA PRO A 157 10.14 13.81 -9.21
C PRO A 157 9.10 14.93 -9.37
N ILE A 158 8.33 15.20 -8.32
CA ILE A 158 7.36 16.30 -8.30
C ILE A 158 8.06 17.59 -7.87
N LEU A 159 7.83 18.67 -8.63
CA LEU A 159 8.31 20.01 -8.32
C LEU A 159 7.20 20.85 -7.69
N CYS A 160 7.46 21.42 -6.51
CA CYS A 160 6.55 22.33 -5.84
C CYS A 160 7.00 23.78 -6.04
N LYS A 161 6.07 24.65 -6.43
CA LYS A 161 6.28 26.10 -6.47
C LYS A 161 5.58 26.75 -5.30
N PHE A 162 6.35 27.30 -4.38
CA PHE A 162 5.83 28.08 -3.27
C PHE A 162 5.64 29.53 -3.74
N LYS A 163 4.49 30.13 -3.43
CA LYS A 163 4.38 31.59 -3.52
C LYS A 163 5.28 32.16 -2.43
N GLY A 164 6.17 33.08 -2.81
CA GLY A 164 6.96 33.85 -1.85
C GLY A 164 6.04 34.66 -0.94
N PRO A 165 6.58 35.17 0.19
CA PRO A 165 5.88 36.10 1.05
C PRO A 165 5.38 37.33 0.29
#